data_AF-A0A7F8RSD2-F1
#
_entry.id   AF-A0A7F8RSD2-F1
#
_cell.length_a   1.000
_cell.length_b   1.000
_cell.length_c   1.000
_cell.angle_alpha   90.00
_cell.angle_beta   90.00
_cell.angle_gamma   90.00
#
_symmetry.space_group_name_H-M   'P 1'
#
loop_
_entity.id
_entity.type
_entity.pdbx_description
1 polymer ?
#
loop_
_entity_poly.entity_id
_entity_poly.type
_entity_poly.pdbx_seq_one_letter_code
_entity_poly.pdbx_strand_id
1 'polypeptide(L)'
;MAPRLQLEKAAWRWAETVRPEEVSQEHIETAYRIWLEPCIRGVCRRNCKGNPNCLVGIGEHIWLGEIDENSFHNIDDPNCERRKKNSFVGLTNLGATCYVNTFLQVWFLNLELRQALYLCPSTCSDYMMGDGIPEEKG
;
A
#
# COMPACT_ATOMS: atom_id res chain seq x y z
N MET A 1 19.53 5.96 -13.13
CA MET A 1 18.80 4.75 -12.68
C MET A 1 19.08 3.64 -13.67
N ALA A 2 19.42 2.44 -13.23
CA ALA A 2 19.70 1.33 -14.15
C ALA A 2 18.44 0.97 -14.98
N PRO A 3 18.58 0.61 -16.26
CA PRO A 3 17.50 0.08 -17.09
C PRO A 3 16.73 -1.05 -16.40
N ARG A 4 15.39 -1.07 -16.57
CA ARG A 4 14.48 -2.07 -15.96
C ARG A 4 14.99 -3.50 -16.13
N LEU A 5 15.44 -3.85 -17.33
CA LEU A 5 15.89 -5.20 -17.66
C LEU A 5 17.11 -5.62 -16.82
N GLN A 6 18.00 -4.69 -16.49
CA GLN A 6 19.17 -4.98 -15.66
C GLN A 6 18.76 -5.21 -14.20
N LEU A 7 17.80 -4.44 -13.70
CA LEU A 7 17.26 -4.61 -12.34
C LEU A 7 16.53 -5.95 -12.20
N GLU A 8 15.71 -6.32 -13.19
CA GLU A 8 15.03 -7.62 -13.23
C GLU A 8 16.06 -8.76 -13.28
N LYS A 9 17.05 -8.68 -14.17
CA LYS A 9 18.09 -9.72 -14.27
C LYS A 9 18.89 -9.86 -12.97
N ALA A 10 19.17 -8.76 -12.26
CA ALA A 10 19.87 -8.81 -10.98
C ALA A 10 19.01 -9.46 -9.89
N ALA A 11 17.72 -9.09 -9.79
CA ALA A 11 16.80 -9.60 -8.78
C ALA A 11 16.56 -11.12 -8.88
N TRP A 12 16.66 -11.69 -10.08
CA TRP A 12 16.44 -13.11 -10.35
C TRP A 12 17.71 -13.94 -10.53
N ARG A 13 18.90 -13.35 -10.35
CA ARG A 13 20.18 -14.04 -10.61
C ARG A 13 20.35 -15.32 -9.80
N TRP A 14 19.86 -15.36 -8.57
CA TRP A 14 19.91 -16.54 -7.70
C TRP A 14 19.21 -17.76 -8.31
N ALA A 15 18.19 -17.55 -9.15
CA ALA A 15 17.42 -18.64 -9.76
C ALA A 15 18.23 -19.45 -10.78
N GLU A 16 19.39 -18.95 -11.23
CA GLU A 16 20.30 -19.70 -12.11
C GLU A 16 21.06 -20.80 -11.36
N THR A 17 21.18 -20.71 -10.03
CA THR A 17 22.02 -21.60 -9.21
C THR A 17 21.28 -22.31 -8.08
N VAL A 18 20.09 -21.84 -7.70
CA VAL A 18 19.31 -22.37 -6.58
C VAL A 18 18.24 -23.32 -7.10
N ARG A 19 18.15 -24.53 -6.52
CA ARG A 19 17.12 -25.49 -6.90
C ARG A 19 15.76 -25.10 -6.30
N PRO A 20 14.62 -25.50 -6.92
CA PRO A 20 13.29 -25.15 -6.43
C PRO A 20 13.04 -25.51 -4.95
N GLU A 21 13.62 -26.62 -4.48
CA GLU A 21 13.46 -27.10 -3.11
C GLU A 21 14.27 -26.29 -2.09
N GLU A 22 15.21 -25.46 -2.55
CA GLU A 22 16.12 -24.65 -1.74
C GLU A 22 15.73 -23.16 -1.73
N VAL A 23 14.59 -22.82 -2.33
CA VAL A 23 14.08 -21.45 -2.39
C VAL A 23 13.68 -20.98 -0.98
N SER A 24 14.54 -20.17 -0.39
CA SER A 24 14.27 -19.43 0.85
C SER A 24 13.46 -18.15 0.65
N GLN A 25 12.97 -17.61 1.77
CA GLN A 25 12.29 -16.31 1.84
C GLN A 25 13.15 -15.15 1.29
N GLU A 26 14.47 -15.16 1.54
CA GLU A 26 15.41 -14.15 1.07
C GLU A 26 15.42 -14.05 -0.46
N HIS A 27 15.34 -15.19 -1.15
CA HIS A 27 15.26 -15.23 -2.61
C HIS A 27 13.98 -14.58 -3.13
N ILE A 28 12.85 -14.83 -2.47
CA ILE A 28 11.55 -14.24 -2.81
C ILE A 28 11.62 -12.73 -2.60
N GLU A 29 12.06 -12.29 -1.43
CA GLU A 29 12.17 -10.87 -1.07
C GLU A 29 13.12 -10.12 -2.02
N THR A 30 14.21 -10.76 -2.43
CA THR A 30 15.16 -10.22 -3.42
C THR A 30 14.54 -10.11 -4.80
N ALA A 31 13.87 -11.17 -5.28
CA ALA A 31 13.23 -11.21 -6.60
C ALA A 31 12.14 -10.14 -6.74
N TYR A 32 11.33 -9.96 -5.70
CA TYR A 32 10.28 -8.95 -5.66
C TYR A 32 10.76 -7.58 -5.17
N ARG A 33 11.99 -7.47 -4.67
CA ARG A 33 12.63 -6.23 -4.19
C ARG A 33 11.84 -5.57 -3.07
N ILE A 34 11.32 -6.38 -2.14
CA ILE A 34 10.39 -5.96 -1.09
C ILE A 34 11.04 -4.91 -0.16
N TRP A 35 12.32 -5.08 0.14
CA TRP A 35 13.08 -4.25 1.07
C TRP A 35 13.74 -3.01 0.46
N LEU A 36 13.37 -2.60 -0.77
CA LEU A 36 13.89 -1.35 -1.31
C LEU A 36 13.29 -0.17 -0.56
N GLU A 37 14.12 0.80 -0.19
CA GLU A 37 13.62 2.07 0.33
C GLU A 37 12.65 2.73 -0.66
N PRO A 38 11.54 3.33 -0.19
CA PRO A 38 10.62 4.04 -1.06
C PRO A 38 11.32 5.13 -1.88
N CYS A 39 10.81 5.43 -3.07
CA CYS A 39 11.34 6.54 -3.84
C CYS A 39 11.16 7.87 -3.10
N ILE A 40 12.20 8.71 -3.15
CA ILE A 40 12.12 10.09 -2.64
C ILE A 40 11.00 10.83 -3.39
N ARG A 41 10.09 11.43 -2.63
CA ARG A 41 8.95 12.19 -3.18
C ARG A 41 9.45 13.31 -4.11
N GLY A 42 8.72 13.53 -5.20
CA GLY A 42 9.06 14.55 -6.21
C GLY A 42 10.18 14.17 -7.18
N VAL A 43 10.97 13.11 -6.92
CA VAL A 43 12.06 12.70 -7.83
C VAL A 43 11.53 11.91 -9.03
N CYS A 44 10.59 10.99 -8.81
CA CYS A 44 9.99 10.22 -9.90
C CYS A 44 8.89 11.04 -10.60
N ARG A 45 8.93 11.11 -11.93
CA ARG A 45 7.87 11.75 -12.74
C ARG A 45 6.63 10.87 -12.98
N ARG A 46 6.78 9.57 -12.76
CA ARG A 46 5.76 8.53 -12.95
C ARG A 46 6.10 7.33 -12.08
N ASN A 47 5.15 6.43 -11.88
CA ASN A 47 5.37 5.17 -11.17
C ASN A 47 6.60 4.44 -11.74
N CYS A 48 7.66 4.34 -10.94
CA CYS A 48 8.95 3.88 -11.43
C CYS A 48 8.96 2.34 -11.46
N LYS A 49 9.32 1.76 -12.62
CA LYS A 49 9.34 0.30 -12.79
C LYS A 49 10.47 -0.39 -11.99
N GLY A 50 11.43 0.40 -11.49
CA GLY A 50 12.63 -0.06 -10.82
C GLY A 50 12.48 -0.27 -9.32
N ASN A 51 11.42 0.24 -8.71
CA ASN A 51 11.18 0.14 -7.28
C ASN A 51 9.68 -0.11 -7.03
N PRO A 52 9.30 -1.29 -6.50
CA PRO A 52 7.89 -1.60 -6.21
C PRO A 52 7.28 -0.68 -5.15
N ASN A 53 8.10 -0.03 -4.32
CA ASN A 53 7.69 0.90 -3.27
C ASN A 53 7.56 2.34 -3.78
N CYS A 54 7.59 2.56 -5.10
CA CYS A 54 7.34 3.86 -5.70
C CYS A 54 5.85 4.19 -5.64
N LEU A 55 5.49 5.22 -4.88
CA LEU A 55 4.11 5.68 -4.76
C LEU A 55 3.72 6.76 -5.78
N VAL A 56 4.58 7.10 -6.75
CA VAL A 56 4.23 8.16 -7.70
C VAL A 56 3.13 7.72 -8.66
N GLY A 57 2.10 8.54 -8.83
CA GLY A 57 1.02 8.32 -9.79
C GLY A 57 -0.09 7.38 -9.32
N ILE A 58 -0.23 7.17 -8.01
CA ILE A 58 -1.31 6.37 -7.39
C ILE A 58 -2.30 7.24 -6.59
N GLY A 59 -2.31 8.55 -6.87
CA GLY A 59 -3.12 9.52 -6.11
C GLY A 59 -2.46 9.97 -4.81
N GLU A 60 -1.16 9.69 -4.64
CA GLU A 60 -0.36 10.02 -3.46
C GLU A 60 -0.38 11.51 -3.12
N HIS A 61 -0.47 12.39 -4.13
CA HIS A 61 -0.51 13.83 -3.93
C HIS A 61 -1.72 14.31 -3.11
N ILE A 62 -2.83 13.55 -3.12
CA ILE A 62 -4.03 13.87 -2.35
C ILE A 62 -3.81 13.58 -0.86
N TRP A 63 -3.13 12.48 -0.54
CA TRP A 63 -3.03 11.96 0.84
C TRP A 63 -1.70 12.30 1.52
N LEU A 64 -0.64 12.49 0.72
CA LEU A 64 0.74 12.69 1.17
C LEU A 64 1.28 14.09 0.81
N GLY A 65 0.49 14.91 0.13
CA GLY A 65 0.81 16.29 -0.20
C GLY A 65 0.54 17.25 0.96
N GLU A 66 0.83 18.53 0.73
CA GLU A 66 0.39 19.60 1.64
C GLU A 66 -1.14 19.68 1.62
N ILE A 67 -1.73 19.81 2.81
CA ILE A 67 -3.17 19.97 2.94
C ILE A 67 -3.50 21.38 2.45
N ASP A 68 -4.18 21.48 1.31
CA ASP A 68 -4.75 22.75 0.87
C ASP A 68 -5.99 23.06 1.72
N GLU A 69 -5.83 24.01 2.64
CA GLU A 69 -6.93 24.48 3.50
C GLU A 69 -8.10 25.03 2.66
N ASN A 70 -7.84 25.49 1.43
CA ASN A 70 -8.89 25.99 0.53
C ASN A 70 -9.67 24.87 -0.16
N SER A 71 -9.19 23.62 -0.11
CA SER A 71 -9.92 22.45 -0.65
C SER A 71 -11.30 22.29 -0.02
N PHE A 72 -11.46 22.74 1.24
CA PHE A 72 -12.72 22.71 1.95
C PHE A 72 -13.77 23.71 1.44
N HIS A 73 -13.38 24.71 0.64
CA HIS A 73 -14.30 25.73 0.15
C HIS A 73 -15.12 25.29 -1.08
N ASN A 74 -14.81 24.14 -1.68
CA ASN A 74 -15.50 23.60 -2.87
C ASN A 74 -16.02 22.17 -2.62
N ILE A 75 -16.54 21.89 -1.43
CA ILE A 75 -17.14 20.59 -1.13
C ILE A 75 -18.58 20.58 -1.66
N ASP A 76 -18.83 19.72 -2.65
CA ASP A 76 -20.20 19.42 -3.12
C ASP A 76 -21.06 18.87 -1.96
N ASP A 77 -22.38 19.05 -2.03
CA ASP A 77 -23.27 18.51 -0.99
C ASP A 77 -23.00 17.01 -0.79
N PRO A 78 -22.60 16.55 0.42
CA PRO A 78 -22.30 15.15 0.67
C PRO A 78 -23.48 14.21 0.42
N ASN A 79 -24.71 14.76 0.34
CA ASN A 79 -25.88 13.99 -0.05
C ASN A 79 -25.89 13.60 -1.55
N CYS A 80 -25.14 14.30 -2.41
CA CYS A 80 -25.03 13.98 -3.84
C CYS A 80 -24.37 12.61 -4.08
N GLU A 81 -23.40 12.23 -3.24
CA GLU A 81 -22.73 10.93 -3.32
C GLU A 81 -23.32 9.88 -2.35
N ARG A 82 -24.38 10.23 -1.62
CA ARG A 82 -24.97 9.32 -0.64
C ARG A 82 -25.57 8.11 -1.32
N ARG A 83 -25.02 6.93 -0.99
CA ARG A 83 -25.56 5.66 -1.50
C ARG A 83 -27.03 5.48 -1.13
N LYS A 84 -27.77 4.79 -2.00
CA LYS A 84 -29.12 4.33 -1.68
C LYS A 84 -29.06 3.29 -0.56
N LYS A 85 -30.03 3.33 0.36
CA LYS A 85 -30.14 2.31 1.41
C LYS A 85 -30.17 0.91 0.78
N ASN A 86 -29.39 -0.01 1.34
CA ASN A 86 -29.23 -1.40 0.88
C ASN A 86 -28.60 -1.58 -0.52
N SER A 87 -28.02 -0.54 -1.13
CA SER A 87 -27.19 -0.73 -2.33
C SER A 87 -25.75 -1.11 -1.96
N PHE A 88 -25.07 -1.84 -2.83
CA PHE A 88 -23.63 -2.05 -2.74
C PHE A 88 -22.86 -0.73 -2.86
N VAL A 89 -21.63 -0.72 -2.36
CA VAL A 89 -20.72 0.44 -2.36
C VAL A 89 -19.54 0.13 -3.27
N GLY A 90 -19.23 1.05 -4.18
CA GLY A 90 -18.06 0.96 -5.05
C GLY A 90 -16.78 1.37 -4.33
N LEU A 91 -15.63 1.07 -4.92
CA LEU A 91 -14.33 1.57 -4.48
C LEU A 91 -13.79 2.55 -5.53
N THR A 92 -13.35 3.72 -5.09
CA THR A 92 -12.69 4.70 -5.96
C THR A 92 -11.41 4.09 -6.55
N ASN A 93 -11.21 4.26 -7.85
CA ASN A 93 -9.96 3.88 -8.50
C ASN A 93 -8.97 5.04 -8.33
N LEU A 94 -7.91 4.81 -7.55
CA LEU A 94 -6.89 5.83 -7.25
C LEU A 94 -5.75 5.82 -8.28
N GLY A 95 -5.98 5.25 -9.46
CA GLY A 95 -4.95 5.04 -10.46
C GLY A 95 -4.22 3.71 -10.23
N ALA A 96 -4.32 2.82 -11.21
CA ALA A 96 -3.77 1.46 -11.15
C ALA A 96 -4.26 0.60 -9.95
N THR A 97 -5.38 0.92 -9.30
CA THR A 97 -5.91 0.09 -8.20
C THR A 97 -7.12 -0.77 -8.60
N CYS A 98 -7.61 -0.67 -9.84
CA CYS A 98 -8.83 -1.37 -10.27
C CYS A 98 -8.76 -2.89 -10.07
N TYR A 99 -7.61 -3.51 -10.32
CA TYR A 99 -7.44 -4.95 -10.12
C TYR A 99 -7.58 -5.35 -8.64
N VAL A 100 -6.98 -4.57 -7.74
CA VAL A 100 -7.11 -4.78 -6.28
C VAL A 100 -8.56 -4.57 -5.85
N ASN A 101 -9.20 -3.51 -6.35
CA ASN A 101 -10.60 -3.20 -6.03
C ASN A 101 -11.53 -4.38 -6.37
N THR A 102 -11.29 -5.08 -7.49
CA THR A 102 -12.05 -6.28 -7.84
C THR A 102 -11.90 -7.39 -6.81
N PHE A 103 -10.67 -7.73 -6.40
CA PHE A 103 -10.44 -8.76 -5.39
C PHE A 103 -11.02 -8.38 -4.04
N LEU A 104 -10.84 -7.12 -3.61
CA LEU A 104 -11.42 -6.61 -2.37
C LEU A 104 -12.94 -6.74 -2.36
N GLN A 105 -13.62 -6.40 -3.46
CA GLN A 105 -15.08 -6.56 -3.57
C GLN A 105 -15.51 -8.03 -3.48
N VAL A 106 -14.81 -8.93 -4.18
CA VAL A 106 -15.10 -10.38 -4.14
C VAL A 106 -14.92 -10.95 -2.73
N TRP A 107 -13.80 -10.66 -2.09
CA TRP A 107 -13.51 -11.10 -0.72
C TRP A 107 -14.47 -10.48 0.28
N PHE A 108 -14.78 -9.20 0.14
CA PHE A 108 -15.73 -8.55 1.02
C PHE A 108 -17.11 -9.18 0.88
N LEU A 109 -17.54 -9.60 -0.31
CA LEU A 109 -18.83 -10.26 -0.53
C LEU A 109 -18.90 -11.69 0.04
N ASN A 110 -17.77 -12.29 0.38
CA ASN A 110 -17.74 -13.52 1.18
C ASN A 110 -18.08 -13.20 2.64
N LEU A 111 -19.21 -13.70 3.14
CA LEU A 111 -19.74 -13.32 4.44
C LEU A 111 -18.89 -13.87 5.59
N GLU A 112 -18.39 -15.09 5.44
CA GLU A 112 -17.56 -15.77 6.42
C GLU A 112 -16.24 -15.01 6.61
N LEU A 113 -15.58 -14.64 5.52
CA LEU A 113 -14.36 -13.84 5.53
C LEU A 113 -14.60 -12.46 6.11
N ARG A 114 -15.67 -11.77 5.70
CA ARG A 114 -16.02 -10.45 6.23
C ARG A 114 -16.24 -10.49 7.74
N GLN A 115 -16.96 -11.50 8.25
CA GLN A 115 -17.21 -11.67 9.67
C GLN A 115 -15.91 -11.95 10.42
N ALA A 116 -15.06 -12.84 9.90
CA ALA A 116 -13.76 -13.13 10.49
C ALA A 116 -12.88 -11.87 10.56
N LEU A 117 -12.86 -11.05 9.52
CA LEU A 117 -12.11 -9.79 9.49
C LEU A 117 -12.60 -8.80 10.56
N TYR A 118 -13.91 -8.69 10.80
CA TYR A 118 -14.46 -7.81 11.84
C TYR A 118 -14.18 -8.31 13.27
N LEU A 119 -13.97 -9.61 13.44
CA LEU A 119 -13.61 -10.21 14.73
C LEU A 119 -12.09 -10.28 14.95
N CYS A 120 -11.29 -9.95 13.94
CA CYS A 120 -9.83 -10.01 14.02
C CYS A 120 -9.33 -8.91 14.98
N PRO A 121 -8.60 -9.27 16.05
CA PRO A 121 -8.04 -8.28 16.96
C PRO A 121 -6.96 -7.44 16.26
N SER A 122 -7.05 -6.12 16.40
CA SER A 122 -6.05 -5.20 15.89
C SER A 122 -4.73 -5.39 16.64
N THR A 123 -3.66 -5.82 15.96
CA THR A 123 -2.31 -5.97 16.55
C THR A 123 -1.62 -4.63 16.84
N CYS A 124 -2.35 -3.50 16.81
CA CYS A 124 -1.79 -2.15 16.92
C CYS A 124 -1.60 -1.67 18.37
N SER A 125 -1.93 -2.48 19.39
CA SER A 125 -1.76 -2.04 20.78
C SER A 125 -0.37 -2.34 21.36
N ASP A 126 0.43 -3.22 20.76
CA ASP A 126 1.66 -3.71 21.39
C ASP A 126 2.93 -2.92 21.04
N TYR A 127 2.87 -2.02 20.05
CA TYR A 127 4.03 -1.21 19.63
C TYR A 127 4.15 0.17 20.31
N MET A 128 3.19 0.57 21.17
CA MET A 128 3.17 1.91 21.79
C MET A 128 3.58 1.92 23.28
N MET A 129 3.91 0.78 23.88
CA MET A 129 4.45 0.69 25.26
C MET A 129 5.98 0.51 25.21
N GLY A 130 6.70 1.49 24.66
CA GLY A 130 8.14 1.37 24.41
C GLY A 130 9.01 2.56 24.81
N ASP A 131 8.43 3.74 25.08
CA ASP A 131 9.21 4.92 25.48
C ASP A 131 8.70 5.46 26.82
N GLY A 132 9.33 5.00 27.90
CA GLY A 132 9.19 5.60 29.22
C GLY A 132 9.85 6.96 29.26
N ILE A 133 9.06 8.00 29.54
CA ILE A 133 9.54 9.34 29.87
C ILE A 133 10.22 9.26 31.25
N PRO A 134 11.48 9.69 31.44
CA PRO A 134 12.07 9.81 32.78
C PRO A 134 11.40 10.97 33.53
N GLU A 135 10.78 10.68 34.68
CA GLU A 135 10.36 11.72 35.63
C GLU A 135 11.60 12.46 36.16
N GLU A 136 11.64 13.78 35.96
CA GLU A 136 12.54 14.67 36.69
C GLU A 136 12.14 14.70 38.17
N LYS A 137 13.05 14.27 39.04
CA LYS A 137 12.92 14.44 40.50
C LYS A 137 13.27 15.89 40.86
N GLY A 138 12.28 16.64 41.31
CA GLY A 138 12.45 17.83 42.15
C GLY A 138 12.47 17.46 43.63
#